data_AF-A0A0H1BFF4-F1
#
_entry.id   AF-A0A0H1BFF4-F1
#
_cell.length_a   1.000
_cell.length_b   1.000
_cell.length_c   1.000
_cell.angle_alpha   90.00
_cell.angle_beta   90.00
_cell.angle_gamma   90.00
#
_symmetry.space_group_name_H-M   'P 1'
#
loop_
_entity.id
_entity.type
_entity.pdbx_description
1 polymer ?
#
loop_
_entity_poly.entity_id
_entity_poly.type
_entity_poly.pdbx_seq_one_letter_code
_entity_poly.pdbx_strand_id
1 'polypeptide(L)'
;MASHFPSQARALYRSVIRELPHRPLSSRSPLAIRIRTHLSPQQSPESSNSNSNSNGRQIQIQIAQAQMDEAEQFTQYLRAQREYVTLLERYNPGANMDEEERVRLTARRVGMELPVEAEGDQFQTDFFFLAFAMLRPKTLSSASSGMANFHLYN
;
A
#
# COMPACT_ATOMS: atom_id res chain seq x y z
N MET A 1 2.29 15.52 -33.40
CA MET A 1 1.83 14.94 -32.10
C MET A 1 2.84 13.96 -31.48
N ALA A 2 3.59 13.16 -32.24
CA ALA A 2 4.54 12.17 -31.68
C ALA A 2 5.79 12.74 -30.97
N SER A 3 6.18 13.99 -31.22
CA SER A 3 7.38 14.61 -30.64
C SER A 3 7.26 14.94 -29.15
N HIS A 4 6.04 15.03 -28.61
CA HIS A 4 5.80 15.43 -27.20
C HIS A 4 5.79 14.26 -26.22
N PHE A 5 5.64 13.03 -26.73
CA PHE A 5 5.58 11.83 -25.90
C PHE A 5 6.80 11.67 -24.96
N PRO A 6 8.06 11.78 -25.43
CA PRO A 6 9.22 11.65 -24.54
C PRO A 6 9.34 12.78 -23.52
N SER A 7 8.89 13.99 -23.83
CA SER A 7 8.88 15.11 -22.88
C SER A 7 7.80 14.95 -21.81
N GLN A 8 6.60 14.48 -22.19
CA GLN A 8 5.49 14.24 -21.26
C GLN A 8 5.84 13.13 -20.28
N ALA A 9 6.34 11.98 -20.77
CA ALA A 9 6.77 10.88 -19.91
C ALA A 9 7.84 11.29 -18.89
N ARG A 10 8.78 12.17 -19.28
CA ARG A 10 9.79 12.74 -18.37
C ARG A 10 9.18 13.67 -17.32
N ALA A 11 8.21 14.50 -17.70
CA ALA A 11 7.52 15.38 -16.78
C ALA A 11 6.73 14.58 -15.73
N LEU A 12 5.97 13.57 -16.17
CA LEU A 12 5.23 12.65 -15.31
C LEU A 12 6.15 11.85 -14.39
N TYR A 13 7.25 11.31 -14.91
CA TYR A 13 8.25 10.65 -14.07
C TYR A 13 8.75 11.57 -12.94
N ARG A 14 9.00 12.84 -13.23
CA ARG A 14 9.46 13.81 -12.22
C ARG A 14 8.36 14.19 -11.23
N SER A 15 7.10 14.29 -11.65
CA SER A 15 6.00 14.56 -10.72
C SER A 15 5.84 13.40 -9.73
N VAL A 16 5.79 12.15 -10.21
CA VAL A 16 5.70 10.95 -9.34
C VAL A 16 6.80 10.95 -8.28
N ILE A 17 8.05 11.13 -8.68
CA ILE A 17 9.19 11.07 -7.76
C ILE A 17 9.19 12.23 -6.74
N ARG A 18 8.54 13.35 -7.05
CA ARG A 18 8.41 14.49 -6.14
C ARG A 18 7.27 14.33 -5.14
N GLU A 19 6.20 13.62 -5.50
CA GLU A 19 5.10 13.32 -4.58
C GLU A 19 5.50 12.26 -3.54
N LEU A 20 6.51 11.42 -3.86
CA LEU A 20 7.07 10.48 -2.90
C LEU A 20 7.88 11.20 -1.81
N PRO A 21 7.79 10.76 -0.53
CA PRO A 21 8.60 11.30 0.55
C PRO A 21 10.08 11.35 0.19
N HIS A 22 10.69 12.53 0.30
CA HIS A 22 12.10 12.71 -0.02
C HIS A 22 12.97 11.90 0.94
N ARG A 23 13.73 10.94 0.39
CA ARG A 23 14.71 10.18 1.14
C ARG A 23 16.12 10.67 0.77
N PRO A 24 16.95 11.09 1.74
CA PRO A 24 18.35 11.38 1.46
C PRO A 24 19.04 10.04 1.17
N LEU A 25 19.14 9.68 -0.11
CA LEU A 25 19.85 8.48 -0.56
C LEU A 25 21.09 8.91 -1.34
N SER A 26 22.23 8.29 -1.03
CA SER A 26 23.45 8.41 -1.83
C SER A 26 23.33 7.76 -3.21
N SER A 27 22.34 6.87 -3.42
CA SER A 27 22.09 6.18 -4.69
C SER A 27 20.62 6.22 -5.09
N ARG A 28 20.35 6.14 -6.39
CA ARG A 28 19.00 6.19 -6.94
C ARG A 28 18.18 4.98 -6.48
N SER A 29 16.96 5.24 -5.99
CA SER A 29 16.03 4.19 -5.55
C SER A 29 15.72 3.16 -6.66
N PRO A 30 15.69 1.85 -6.34
CA PRO A 30 15.31 0.80 -7.30
C PRO A 30 13.89 1.01 -7.85
N LEU A 31 12.97 1.55 -7.04
CA LEU A 31 11.63 1.91 -7.49
C LEU A 31 11.67 3.01 -8.56
N ALA A 32 12.55 4.01 -8.41
CA ALA A 32 12.72 5.06 -9.41
C ALA A 32 13.34 4.55 -10.73
N ILE A 33 14.01 3.39 -10.72
CA ILE A 33 14.46 2.70 -11.93
C ILE A 33 13.27 1.98 -12.58
N ARG A 34 12.47 1.23 -11.78
CA ARG A 34 11.28 0.52 -12.27
C ARG A 34 10.24 1.45 -12.90
N ILE A 35 9.97 2.60 -12.27
CA ILE A 35 9.05 3.60 -12.84
C ILE A 35 9.61 4.12 -14.17
N ARG A 36 10.92 4.40 -14.24
CA ARG A 36 11.53 4.84 -15.50
C ARG A 36 11.40 3.78 -16.59
N THR A 37 11.60 2.50 -16.29
CA THR A 37 11.44 1.43 -17.29
C THR A 37 10.00 1.29 -17.74
N HIS A 38 9.03 1.46 -16.83
CA HIS A 38 7.60 1.39 -17.15
C HIS A 38 7.14 2.52 -18.07
N LEU A 39 7.64 3.75 -17.88
CA LEU A 39 7.32 4.90 -18.74
C LEU A 39 8.21 5.00 -19.99
N SER A 40 9.21 4.15 -20.15
CA SER A 40 10.06 4.16 -21.34
C SER A 40 9.38 3.32 -22.42
N PRO A 41 9.03 3.89 -23.59
CA PRO A 41 8.52 3.09 -24.69
C PRO A 41 9.58 2.04 -25.05
N GLN A 42 9.21 0.76 -24.96
CA GLN A 42 10.09 -0.36 -25.24
C GLN A 42 10.49 -0.31 -26.72
N GLN A 43 11.67 0.24 -27.00
CA GLN A 43 12.35 -0.01 -28.27
C GLN A 43 12.92 -1.41 -28.18
N SER A 44 12.12 -2.41 -28.55
CA SER A 44 12.64 -3.76 -28.79
C SER A 44 13.77 -3.66 -29.83
N PRO A 45 14.94 -4.29 -29.61
CA PRO A 45 16.11 -4.15 -30.48
C PRO A 45 15.96 -4.77 -31.89
N GLU A 46 14.78 -5.27 -32.24
CA GLU A 46 14.45 -5.82 -33.57
C GLU A 46 13.80 -4.76 -34.47
N SER A 47 14.52 -3.66 -34.75
CA SER A 47 14.04 -2.62 -35.67
C SER A 47 15.06 -2.31 -36.76
N SER A 48 15.51 -3.37 -37.43
CA SER A 48 16.21 -3.33 -38.71
C SER A 48 15.50 -4.16 -39.79
N ASN A 49 14.19 -4.37 -39.65
CA ASN A 49 13.35 -4.94 -40.72
C ASN A 49 12.20 -4.00 -41.06
N SER A 50 12.44 -3.17 -42.07
CA SER A 50 11.48 -2.25 -42.67
C SER A 50 10.38 -3.02 -43.42
N ASN A 51 9.44 -3.62 -42.68
CA ASN A 51 8.13 -4.02 -43.18
C ASN A 51 7.09 -3.62 -42.14
N SER A 52 6.71 -2.35 -42.17
CA SER A 52 5.81 -1.75 -41.20
C SER A 52 4.37 -2.15 -41.48
N ASN A 53 3.86 -3.14 -40.74
CA ASN A 53 2.43 -3.28 -40.54
C ASN A 53 1.93 -2.02 -39.82
N SER A 54 1.23 -1.14 -40.53
CA SER A 54 0.66 0.12 -40.01
C SER A 54 -0.22 -0.12 -38.77
N ASN A 55 -0.97 -1.23 -38.78
CA ASN A 55 -1.83 -1.66 -37.67
C ASN A 55 -1.02 -1.92 -36.38
N GLY A 56 0.15 -2.55 -36.47
CA GLY A 56 1.00 -2.83 -35.31
C GLY A 56 1.59 -1.56 -34.69
N ARG A 57 1.94 -0.58 -35.53
CA ARG A 57 2.43 0.74 -35.09
C ARG A 57 1.33 1.52 -34.35
N GLN A 58 0.08 1.45 -34.81
CA GLN A 58 -1.06 2.12 -34.16
C GLN A 58 -1.37 1.52 -32.79
N ILE A 59 -1.35 0.18 -32.66
CA ILE A 59 -1.56 -0.49 -31.38
C ILE A 59 -0.49 -0.09 -30.35
N GLN A 60 0.77 0.01 -30.77
CA GLN A 60 1.86 0.44 -29.88
C GLN A 60 1.67 1.87 -29.37
N ILE A 61 1.18 2.78 -30.22
CA ILE A 61 0.88 4.16 -29.81
C ILE A 61 -0.26 4.18 -28.78
N GLN A 62 -1.31 3.37 -28.98
CA GLN A 62 -2.44 3.29 -28.04
C GLN A 62 -2.01 2.74 -26.68
N ILE A 63 -1.19 1.68 -26.65
CA ILE A 63 -0.65 1.12 -25.39
C ILE A 63 0.20 2.17 -24.67
N ALA A 64 1.05 2.88 -25.41
CA ALA A 64 1.89 3.92 -24.84
C ALA A 64 1.06 5.09 -24.27
N GLN A 65 -0.06 5.44 -24.90
CA GLN A 65 -1.01 6.43 -24.38
C GLN A 65 -1.70 5.95 -23.10
N ALA A 66 -2.22 4.72 -23.10
CA ALA A 66 -2.86 4.14 -21.91
C ALA A 66 -1.92 4.09 -20.69
N GLN A 67 -0.63 3.78 -20.91
CA GLN A 67 0.39 3.82 -19.87
C GLN A 67 0.64 5.22 -19.32
N MET A 68 0.50 6.26 -20.14
CA MET A 68 0.61 7.65 -19.66
C MET A 68 -0.61 8.04 -18.83
N ASP A 69 -1.80 7.69 -19.29
CA ASP A 69 -3.05 7.96 -18.57
C ASP A 69 -3.06 7.28 -17.19
N GLU A 70 -2.59 6.03 -17.12
CA GLU A 70 -2.41 5.30 -15.86
C GLU A 70 -1.40 6.01 -14.94
N ALA A 71 -0.26 6.45 -15.48
CA ALA A 71 0.73 7.17 -14.70
C ALA A 71 0.19 8.51 -14.17
N GLU A 72 -0.63 9.21 -14.96
CA GLU A 72 -1.31 10.44 -14.53
C GLU A 72 -2.29 10.17 -13.38
N GLN A 73 -3.13 9.15 -13.49
CA GLN A 73 -4.03 8.74 -12.41
C GLN A 73 -3.25 8.40 -11.13
N PHE A 74 -2.14 7.70 -11.25
CA PHE A 74 -1.29 7.37 -10.11
C PHE A 74 -0.70 8.62 -9.44
N THR A 75 -0.28 9.63 -10.22
CA THR A 75 0.21 10.89 -9.63
C THR A 75 -0.87 11.63 -8.85
N GLN A 76 -2.11 11.63 -9.35
CA GLN A 76 -3.24 12.25 -8.67
C GLN A 76 -3.55 11.53 -7.35
N TYR A 77 -3.52 10.19 -7.36
CA TYR A 77 -3.70 9.39 -6.16
C TYR A 77 -2.63 9.69 -5.10
N LEU A 78 -1.35 9.75 -5.48
CA LEU A 78 -0.27 10.08 -4.52
C LEU A 78 -0.44 11.47 -3.89
N ARG A 79 -0.86 12.46 -4.69
CA ARG A 79 -1.15 13.80 -4.17
C ARG A 79 -2.32 13.76 -3.17
N ALA A 80 -3.41 13.08 -3.53
CA ALA A 80 -4.56 12.92 -2.66
C ALA A 80 -4.19 12.19 -1.36
N GLN A 81 -3.32 11.18 -1.42
CA GLN A 81 -2.83 10.46 -0.25
C GLN A 81 -2.08 11.39 0.73
N ARG A 82 -1.24 12.29 0.22
CA ARG A 82 -0.53 13.28 1.04
C ARG A 82 -1.49 14.27 1.70
N GLU A 83 -2.47 14.75 0.94
CA GLU A 83 -3.52 15.63 1.46
C GLU A 83 -4.35 14.93 2.55
N TYR A 84 -4.74 13.69 2.30
CA TYR A 84 -5.45 12.85 3.27
C TYR A 84 -4.69 12.72 4.59
N VAL A 85 -3.38 12.41 4.54
CA VAL A 85 -2.54 12.33 5.76
C VAL A 85 -2.53 13.68 6.50
N THR A 86 -2.39 14.78 5.77
CA THR A 86 -2.38 16.13 6.35
C THR A 86 -3.72 16.47 7.03
N LEU A 87 -4.84 16.10 6.40
CA LEU A 87 -6.18 16.30 6.96
C LEU A 87 -6.40 15.43 8.21
N LEU A 88 -5.96 14.18 8.16
CA LEU A 88 -6.07 13.25 9.28
C LEU A 88 -5.33 13.77 10.52
N GLU A 89 -4.09 14.23 10.35
CA GLU A 89 -3.29 14.79 11.45
C GLU A 89 -3.92 16.06 12.04
N ARG A 90 -4.55 16.90 11.21
CA ARG A 90 -5.15 18.16 11.66
C ARG A 90 -6.45 17.95 12.43
N TYR A 91 -7.33 17.09 11.91
CA TYR A 91 -8.67 16.93 12.43
C TYR A 91 -8.79 15.79 13.44
N ASN A 92 -7.80 14.89 13.48
CA ASN A 92 -7.74 13.82 14.48
C ASN A 92 -6.39 13.79 15.24
N PRO A 93 -6.04 14.87 15.96
CA PRO A 93 -4.77 14.96 16.69
C PRO A 93 -4.67 14.03 17.89
N GLY A 94 -5.79 13.44 18.34
CA GLY A 94 -5.85 12.47 19.43
C GLY A 94 -6.02 11.02 18.95
N ALA A 95 -5.91 10.75 17.65
CA ALA A 95 -6.10 9.40 17.10
C ALA A 95 -5.14 8.36 17.67
N ASN A 96 -3.96 8.81 18.09
CA ASN A 96 -2.88 8.01 18.63
C ASN A 96 -2.80 8.07 20.17
N MET A 97 -3.72 8.75 20.84
CA MET A 97 -3.81 8.78 22.30
C MET A 97 -4.70 7.65 22.79
N ASP A 98 -4.26 6.95 23.83
CA ASP A 98 -5.07 5.93 24.48
C ASP A 98 -6.23 6.57 25.26
N GLU A 99 -7.34 5.85 25.40
CA GLU A 99 -8.55 6.41 25.99
C GLU A 99 -8.33 6.80 27.46
N GLU A 100 -7.58 5.99 28.22
CA GLU A 100 -7.22 6.23 29.61
C GLU A 100 -6.41 7.53 29.75
N GLU A 101 -5.48 7.79 28.84
CA GLU A 101 -4.68 9.01 28.83
C GLU A 101 -5.53 10.24 28.50
N ARG A 102 -6.49 10.11 27.57
CA ARG A 102 -7.45 11.16 27.24
C ARG A 102 -8.34 11.52 28.43
N VAL A 103 -8.87 10.52 29.14
CA VAL A 103 -9.69 10.73 30.33
C VAL A 103 -8.86 11.41 31.42
N ARG A 104 -7.62 10.97 31.65
CA ARG A 104 -6.71 11.57 32.64
C ARG A 104 -6.40 13.05 32.35
N LEU A 105 -6.10 13.41 31.10
CA LEU A 105 -5.84 14.81 30.72
C LEU A 105 -7.09 15.68 30.82
N THR A 106 -8.26 15.13 30.49
CA THR A 106 -9.55 15.84 30.64
C THR A 106 -9.88 16.05 32.12
N ALA A 107 -9.66 15.06 32.97
CA ALA A 107 -9.80 15.18 34.43
C ALA A 107 -8.89 16.30 34.96
N ARG A 108 -7.60 16.29 34.60
CA ARG A 108 -6.65 17.34 35.00
C ARG A 108 -7.09 18.73 34.55
N ARG A 109 -7.67 18.84 33.34
CA ARG A 109 -8.19 20.11 32.80
C ARG A 109 -9.33 20.69 33.64
N VAL A 110 -10.15 19.84 34.28
CA VAL A 110 -11.22 20.26 35.20
C VAL A 110 -10.77 20.37 36.65
N GLY A 111 -9.47 20.23 36.93
CA GLY A 111 -8.91 20.27 38.28
C GLY A 111 -9.16 19.00 39.09
N MET A 112 -9.53 17.90 38.44
CA MET A 112 -9.75 16.59 39.07
C MET A 112 -8.58 15.65 38.73
N GLU A 113 -8.09 14.91 39.71
CA GLU A 113 -7.15 13.82 39.43
C GLU A 113 -7.92 12.51 39.33
N LEU A 114 -7.81 11.85 38.17
CA LEU A 114 -8.40 10.52 37.99
C LEU A 114 -7.60 9.52 38.83
N PRO A 115 -8.24 8.72 39.71
CA PRO A 115 -7.55 7.67 40.45
C PRO A 115 -6.82 6.74 39.47
N VAL A 116 -5.60 6.33 39.85
CA VAL A 116 -4.92 5.25 39.13
C VAL A 116 -5.81 4.02 39.28
N GLU A 117 -6.32 3.48 38.18
CA GLU A 117 -6.98 2.18 38.23
C GLU A 117 -5.96 1.20 38.81
N ALA A 118 -6.24 0.70 40.02
CA ALA A 118 -5.45 -0.39 40.55
C ALA A 118 -5.60 -1.53 39.55
N GLU A 119 -4.48 -2.03 39.00
CA GLU A 119 -4.48 -3.26 38.22
C GLU A 119 -5.05 -4.38 39.10
N GLY A 120 -6.34 -4.65 38.97
CA GLY A 120 -7.03 -5.57 39.86
C GLY A 120 -8.51 -5.27 39.94
N ASP A 121 -9.28 -5.76 38.97
CA ASP A 121 -10.17 -6.87 39.29
C ASP A 121 -10.68 -7.56 38.01
N GLN A 122 -10.48 -8.87 37.99
CA GLN A 122 -11.04 -9.81 37.04
C GLN A 122 -12.56 -9.88 37.20
N PHE A 123 -13.30 -8.85 36.82
CA PHE A 123 -14.75 -8.93 36.77
C PHE A 123 -15.21 -9.52 35.42
N GLN A 124 -15.20 -10.86 35.40
CA GLN A 124 -16.27 -11.67 34.82
C GLN A 124 -16.56 -11.54 33.31
N THR A 125 -15.61 -12.00 32.48
CA THR A 125 -15.88 -12.36 31.07
C THR A 125 -16.24 -13.82 30.85
N ASP A 126 -16.62 -14.56 31.90
CA ASP A 126 -16.89 -16.02 31.80
C ASP A 126 -18.33 -16.39 31.40
N PHE A 127 -19.28 -15.45 31.37
CA PHE A 127 -20.66 -15.80 30.98
C PHE A 127 -20.90 -15.85 29.47
N PHE A 128 -20.13 -15.12 28.66
CA PHE A 128 -20.29 -15.13 27.19
C PHE A 128 -19.46 -16.23 26.50
N PHE A 129 -18.32 -16.62 27.07
CA PHE A 129 -17.46 -17.65 26.46
C PHE A 129 -18.02 -19.06 26.64
N LEU A 130 -18.69 -19.35 27.77
CA LEU A 130 -19.29 -20.67 28.01
C LEU A 130 -20.54 -20.92 27.14
N ALA A 131 -21.29 -19.87 26.79
CA ALA A 131 -22.43 -19.98 25.87
C ALA A 131 -22.00 -20.18 24.41
N PHE A 132 -20.88 -19.58 23.97
CA PHE A 132 -20.37 -19.73 22.61
C PHE A 132 -19.63 -21.06 22.38
N ALA A 133 -19.01 -21.62 23.43
CA ALA A 133 -18.34 -22.92 23.35
C ALA A 133 -19.32 -24.12 23.23
N MET A 134 -20.61 -23.94 23.55
CA MET A 134 -21.60 -25.03 23.54
C MET A 134 -22.29 -25.24 22.18
N LEU A 135 -22.04 -24.39 21.17
CA LEU A 135 -22.74 -24.41 19.88
C LEU A 135 -21.82 -24.59 18.68
N ARG A 136 -20.83 -25.50 18.76
CA ARG A 136 -20.05 -25.91 17.58
C ARG A 136 -20.50 -27.29 17.09
N PRO A 137 -21.18 -27.41 15.92
CA PRO A 137 -21.51 -28.70 15.35
C PRO A 137 -20.23 -29.45 14.95
N LYS A 138 -20.13 -30.71 15.40
CA LYS A 138 -19.12 -31.67 14.98
C LYS A 138 -19.33 -32.00 13.50
N THR A 139 -18.44 -31.57 12.62
CA THR A 139 -18.24 -32.23 11.32
C THR A 139 -17.03 -33.14 11.43
N LEU A 140 -17.27 -34.45 11.48
CA LEU A 140 -16.24 -35.45 11.23
C LEU A 140 -15.85 -35.36 9.75
N SER A 141 -14.56 -35.22 9.46
CA SER A 141 -14.01 -35.70 8.19
C SER A 141 -12.57 -36.18 8.38
N SER A 142 -12.41 -37.44 8.01
CA SER A 142 -11.22 -38.28 8.01
C SER A 142 -10.26 -37.94 6.86
N ALA A 143 -8.95 -38.02 7.12
CA ALA A 143 -7.90 -38.57 6.23
C ALA A 143 -6.54 -38.23 6.86
N SER A 144 -5.82 -39.17 7.49
CA SER A 144 -4.95 -40.16 6.84
C SER A 144 -3.99 -39.54 5.80
N SER A 145 -2.80 -39.18 6.26
CA SER A 145 -1.56 -39.11 5.47
C SER A 145 -0.43 -39.09 6.50
N GLY A 146 0.33 -40.18 6.71
CA GLY A 146 1.12 -40.84 5.68
C GLY A 146 2.55 -40.30 5.74
N MET A 147 3.21 -40.43 6.90
CA MET A 147 4.63 -40.13 7.08
C MET A 147 5.44 -41.14 6.29
N ALA A 148 5.89 -40.74 5.09
CA ALA A 148 6.87 -41.47 4.32
C ALA A 148 8.10 -40.57 4.09
N ASN A 149 9.18 -40.96 4.77
CA ASN A 149 10.57 -40.93 4.33
C ASN A 149 10.90 -40.14 3.07
N PHE A 150 11.86 -39.23 3.14
CA PHE A 150 12.94 -39.23 2.15
C PHE A 150 14.30 -38.98 2.80
N HIS A 151 15.09 -40.06 2.74
CA HIS A 151 16.52 -40.14 2.86
C HIS A 151 17.24 -39.27 1.81
N LEU A 152 18.38 -38.70 2.22
CA LEU A 152 19.67 -38.57 1.51
C LEU A 152 19.67 -38.48 -0.04
N TYR A 153 20.30 -37.44 -0.60
CA TYR A 153 21.66 -37.49 -1.20
C TYR A 153 22.07 -36.18 -1.91
N ASN A 154 23.39 -35.90 -1.82
CA ASN A 154 24.29 -35.04 -2.62
C ASN A 154 23.98 -33.55 -2.80
#